data_AF-A0A976H5E8-F1
#
_entry.id   AF-A0A976H5E8-F1
#
_cell.length_a   1.000
_cell.length_b   1.000
_cell.length_c   1.000
_cell.angle_alpha   90.00
_cell.angle_beta   90.00
_cell.angle_gamma   90.00
#
_symmetry.space_group_name_H-M   'P 1'
#
loop_
_entity.id
_entity.type
_entity.pdbx_description
1 polymer ?
#
loop_
_entity_poly.entity_id
_entity_poly.type
_entity_poly.pdbx_seq_one_letter_code
_entity_poly.pdbx_strand_id
1 'polypeptide(L)'
;MRQNSGYAHLLWQTQKGFNLDLGIRLNQHSQFGSYSTYTINPSYAIGSRTRVFGSLATAFKAPSLFQLYDPFSGRADLKPERSTNLELGVEQKYSKGQVRLVVFHRQITDGLD
;
A
#
# COMPACT_ATOMS: atom_id res chain seq x y z
N MET A 1 4.87 23.46 6.74
CA MET A 1 4.70 22.03 7.11
C MET A 1 5.97 21.27 6.75
N ARG A 2 6.47 20.40 7.62
CA ARG A 2 7.64 19.55 7.32
C ARG A 2 7.24 18.08 7.46
N GLN A 3 7.72 17.25 6.54
CA GLN A 3 7.59 15.80 6.62
C GLN A 3 8.95 15.13 6.47
N ASN A 4 9.28 14.25 7.42
CA ASN A 4 10.45 13.38 7.34
C ASN A 4 9.96 11.93 7.19
N SER A 5 10.63 11.13 6.37
CA SER A 5 10.26 9.73 6.16
C SER A 5 11.49 8.85 6.13
N GLY A 6 11.42 7.69 6.78
CA GLY A 6 12.37 6.59 6.63
C GLY A 6 11.65 5.37 6.07
N TYR A 7 12.32 4.57 5.24
CA TYR A 7 11.76 3.32 4.74
C TYR A 7 12.76 2.18 4.82
N ALA A 8 12.25 0.98 4.97
CA ALA A 8 13.00 -0.26 4.92
C ALA A 8 12.21 -1.29 4.12
N HIS A 9 12.93 -2.18 3.45
CA HIS A 9 12.36 -3.20 2.59
C HIS A 9 13.17 -4.49 2.69
N LEU A 10 12.47 -5.62 2.66
CA LEU A 10 13.03 -6.96 2.73
C LEU A 10 12.45 -7.81 1.61
N LEU A 11 13.33 -8.42 0.84
CA LEU A 11 12.99 -9.43 -0.15
C LEU A 11 13.54 -10.78 0.28
N TRP A 12 12.65 -11.74 0.46
CA TRP A 12 13.01 -13.14 0.69
C TRP A 12 12.51 -13.99 -0.46
N GLN A 13 13.42 -14.70 -1.12
CA GLN A 13 13.10 -15.68 -2.16
C GLN A 13 13.63 -17.06 -1.76
N THR A 14 12.88 -18.11 -2.07
CA THR A 14 13.26 -19.50 -1.82
C THR A 14 13.37 -20.27 -3.13
N GLN A 15 14.25 -21.27 -3.18
CA GLN A 15 14.36 -22.13 -4.37
C GLN A 15 13.08 -22.94 -4.67
N LYS A 16 12.19 -23.09 -3.66
CA LYS A 16 10.90 -23.78 -3.80
C LYS A 16 9.78 -22.89 -4.37
N GLY A 17 10.11 -21.69 -4.85
CA GLY A 17 9.16 -20.79 -5.53
C GLY A 17 8.37 -19.86 -4.63
N PHE A 18 8.58 -19.89 -3.30
CA PHE A 18 8.02 -18.90 -2.39
C PHE A 18 8.85 -17.62 -2.38
N ASN A 19 8.17 -16.48 -2.53
CA ASN A 19 8.75 -15.16 -2.38
C ASN A 19 7.91 -14.33 -1.40
N LEU A 20 8.58 -13.53 -0.59
CA LEU A 20 7.96 -12.60 0.34
C LEU A 20 8.66 -11.26 0.21
N ASP A 21 7.86 -10.23 -0.07
CA ASP A 21 8.29 -8.84 -0.09
C ASP A 21 7.61 -8.10 1.06
N LEU A 22 8.41 -7.53 1.96
CA LEU A 22 7.96 -6.77 3.12
C LEU A 22 8.52 -5.35 3.05
N GLY A 23 7.68 -4.35 3.23
CA GLY A 23 8.08 -2.95 3.31
C GLY A 23 7.48 -2.27 4.52
N ILE A 24 8.23 -1.35 5.11
CA ILE A 24 7.74 -0.46 6.14
C ILE A 24 8.28 0.95 5.88
N ARG A 25 7.44 1.95 6.10
CA ARG A 25 7.81 3.36 6.00
C ARG A 25 7.25 4.10 7.19
N LEU A 26 8.13 4.75 7.92
CA LEU A 26 7.81 5.60 9.06
C LEU A 26 7.80 7.05 8.57
N ASN A 27 6.67 7.73 8.74
CA ASN A 27 6.49 9.12 8.32
C ASN A 27 6.23 9.97 9.55
N GLN A 28 7.00 11.04 9.72
CA GLN A 28 6.78 12.05 10.73
C GLN A 28 6.29 13.33 10.05
N HIS A 29 5.06 13.72 10.32
CA HIS A 29 4.48 14.97 9.84
C HIS A 29 4.41 15.99 10.98
N SER A 30 4.87 17.23 10.74
CA SER A 30 4.94 18.27 11.78
C SER A 30 3.58 18.62 12.40
N GLN A 31 2.49 18.43 11.66
CA GLN A 31 1.14 18.80 12.08
C GLN A 31 0.25 17.61 12.45
N PHE A 32 0.51 16.43 11.90
CA PHE A 32 -0.39 15.28 12.04
C PHE A 32 0.22 14.14 12.86
N GLY A 33 1.49 14.27 13.27
CA GLY A 33 2.19 13.25 14.04
C GLY A 33 2.80 12.16 13.17
N SER A 34 2.96 10.97 13.75
CA SER A 34 3.65 9.84 13.14
C SER A 34 2.66 8.89 12.45
N TYR A 35 2.97 8.50 11.22
CA TYR A 35 2.20 7.52 10.44
C TYR A 35 3.12 6.47 9.86
N SER A 36 2.82 5.20 10.15
CA SER A 36 3.53 4.06 9.60
C SER A 36 2.69 3.42 8.51
N THR A 37 3.30 3.23 7.34
CA THR A 37 2.71 2.46 6.25
C THR A 37 3.55 1.21 6.02
N TYR A 38 2.91 0.11 5.66
CA TYR A 38 3.56 -1.16 5.42
C TYR A 38 3.00 -1.85 4.18
N THR A 39 3.82 -2.72 3.60
CA THR A 39 3.47 -3.56 2.44
C THR A 39 3.89 -4.99 2.73
N ILE A 40 3.02 -5.95 2.45
CA ILE A 40 3.27 -7.38 2.58
C ILE A 40 2.80 -8.04 1.30
N ASN A 41 3.73 -8.60 0.53
CA ASN A 41 3.49 -9.13 -0.81
C ASN A 41 3.99 -10.58 -0.91
N PRO A 42 3.27 -11.56 -0.35
CA PRO A 42 3.62 -12.97 -0.53
C PRO A 42 3.28 -13.43 -1.95
N SER A 43 4.12 -14.31 -2.50
CA SER A 43 3.79 -15.04 -3.72
C SER A 43 4.39 -16.44 -3.73
N TYR A 44 3.76 -17.33 -4.48
CA TYR A 44 4.19 -18.71 -4.63
C TYR A 44 4.08 -19.15 -6.08
N ALA A 45 5.17 -19.68 -6.63
CA ALA A 45 5.20 -20.29 -7.94
C ALA A 45 4.75 -21.76 -7.86
N ILE A 46 3.71 -22.10 -8.63
CA ILE A 46 3.20 -23.47 -8.78
C ILE A 46 3.70 -23.97 -10.15
N GLY A 47 4.71 -24.83 -10.11
CA GLY A 47 5.42 -25.24 -11.33
C GLY A 47 6.15 -24.07 -12.00
N SER A 48 6.31 -24.13 -13.33
CA SER A 48 7.07 -23.14 -14.10
C SER A 48 6.22 -22.02 -14.71
N ARG A 49 4.89 -22.11 -14.63
CA ARG A 49 3.98 -21.24 -15.39
C ARG A 49 2.92 -20.53 -14.55
N THR A 50 2.60 -21.02 -13.35
CA THR A 50 1.53 -20.46 -12.53
C THR A 50 2.12 -19.79 -11.30
N ARG A 51 1.58 -18.63 -10.92
CA ARG A 51 1.99 -17.91 -9.71
C ARG A 51 0.75 -17.38 -9.01
N VAL A 52 0.60 -17.71 -7.73
CA VAL A 52 -0.39 -17.07 -6.85
C VAL A 52 0.30 -15.99 -6.04
N PHE A 53 -0.37 -14.89 -5.78
CA PHE A 53 0.17 -13.80 -4.98
C PHE A 53 -0.92 -13.08 -4.21
N GLY A 54 -0.52 -12.46 -3.11
CA GLY A 54 -1.32 -11.53 -2.36
C GLY A 54 -0.57 -10.21 -2.17
N SER A 55 -1.31 -9.16 -1.84
CA SER A 55 -0.77 -7.89 -1.40
C SER A 55 -1.62 -7.35 -0.27
N LEU A 56 -0.99 -6.96 0.83
CA LEU A 56 -1.60 -6.15 1.88
C LEU A 56 -0.77 -4.88 2.02
N ALA A 57 -1.35 -3.75 1.69
CA ALA A 57 -0.67 -2.45 1.71
C ALA A 57 -1.50 -1.42 2.46
N THR A 58 -0.83 -0.61 3.28
CA THR A 58 -1.43 0.58 3.89
C THR A 58 -0.87 1.85 3.28
N ALA A 59 -1.70 2.88 3.17
CA ALA A 59 -1.29 4.21 2.75
C ALA A 59 -1.95 5.27 3.61
N PHE A 60 -1.39 6.47 3.61
CA PHE A 60 -2.00 7.64 4.22
C PHE A 60 -1.85 8.85 3.30
N LYS A 61 -2.76 9.80 3.43
CA LYS A 61 -2.75 11.08 2.72
C LYS A 61 -3.04 12.19 3.71
N ALA A 62 -2.08 13.09 3.89
CA ALA A 62 -2.29 14.28 4.72
C ALA A 62 -3.28 15.25 4.02
N PRO A 63 -4.13 15.96 4.77
CA PRO A 63 -4.97 17.03 4.24
C PRO A 63 -4.12 18.11 3.56
N SER A 64 -4.62 18.64 2.45
CA SER A 64 -4.01 19.77 1.77
C SER A 64 -4.21 21.08 2.55
N LEU A 65 -3.39 22.10 2.25
CA LEU A 65 -3.56 23.45 2.83
C LEU A 65 -4.94 24.03 2.52
N PHE A 66 -5.46 23.76 1.33
CA PHE A 66 -6.80 24.19 0.94
C PHE A 66 -7.87 23.54 1.82
N GLN A 67 -7.80 22.23 2.02
CA GLN A 67 -8.74 21.50 2.89
C GLN A 67 -8.71 21.96 4.34
N LEU A 68 -7.58 22.49 4.83
CA LEU A 68 -7.44 22.95 6.21
C LEU A 68 -7.80 24.42 6.41
N TYR A 69 -7.49 25.27 5.43
CA TYR A 69 -7.43 26.72 5.60
C TYR A 69 -8.22 27.52 4.56
N ASP A 70 -8.94 26.86 3.65
CA ASP A 70 -9.86 27.57 2.75
C ASP A 70 -10.89 28.38 3.57
N PRO A 71 -11.08 29.69 3.29
CA PRO A 71 -11.97 30.54 4.09
C PRO A 71 -13.44 30.12 4.08
N PHE A 72 -13.87 29.34 3.09
CA PHE A 72 -15.28 29.00 2.87
C PHE A 72 -15.62 27.56 3.26
N SER A 73 -14.66 26.64 3.07
CA SER A 73 -14.85 25.19 3.22
C SER A 73 -13.74 24.49 4.00
N GLY A 74 -12.73 25.23 4.46
CA GLY A 74 -11.60 24.68 5.20
C GLY A 74 -11.99 24.15 6.58
N ARG A 75 -11.44 22.99 6.92
CA ARG A 75 -11.66 22.32 8.20
C ARG A 75 -10.32 22.02 8.87
N ALA A 76 -9.98 22.80 9.88
CA ALA A 76 -8.72 22.65 10.60
C ALA A 76 -8.63 21.35 11.45
N ASP A 77 -9.76 20.68 11.69
CA ASP A 77 -9.88 19.44 12.46
C ASP A 77 -9.67 18.15 11.64
N LEU A 78 -9.39 18.26 10.33
CA LEU A 78 -9.20 17.11 9.46
C LEU A 78 -8.01 16.24 9.89
N LYS A 79 -8.25 14.93 9.86
CA LYS A 79 -7.22 13.91 10.06
C LYS A 79 -6.71 13.43 8.71
N PRO A 80 -5.47 12.92 8.62
CA PRO A 80 -5.01 12.24 7.43
C PRO A 80 -5.88 11.03 7.08
N GLU A 81 -6.29 10.97 5.82
CA GLU A 81 -6.95 9.80 5.24
C GLU A 81 -6.01 8.61 5.31
N ARG A 82 -6.57 7.44 5.61
CA ARG A 82 -5.84 6.17 5.64
C ARG A 82 -6.55 5.17 4.76
N SER A 83 -5.78 4.35 4.07
CA SER A 83 -6.33 3.24 3.31
C SER A 83 -5.61 1.93 3.63
N THR A 84 -6.38 0.86 3.69
CA THR A 84 -5.88 -0.52 3.70
C THR A 84 -6.36 -1.20 2.44
N ASN A 85 -5.42 -1.69 1.64
CA ASN A 85 -5.68 -2.37 0.37
C ASN A 85 -5.25 -3.83 0.51
N LEU A 86 -6.19 -4.74 0.23
CA LEU A 86 -5.96 -6.16 0.13
C LEU A 86 -6.17 -6.60 -1.32
N GLU A 87 -5.19 -7.27 -1.90
CA GLU A 87 -5.27 -7.87 -3.23
C GLU A 87 -4.92 -9.36 -3.14
N LEU A 88 -5.63 -10.17 -3.93
CA LEU A 88 -5.33 -11.58 -4.14
C LEU A 88 -5.42 -11.86 -5.62
N GLY A 89 -4.46 -12.61 -6.16
CA GLY A 89 -4.46 -12.89 -7.59
C GLY A 89 -3.67 -14.11 -8.00
N VAL A 90 -3.91 -14.48 -9.25
CA VAL A 90 -3.23 -15.56 -9.94
C VAL A 90 -2.72 -15.06 -11.28
N GLU A 91 -1.53 -15.50 -11.64
CA GLU A 91 -0.88 -15.24 -12.91
C GLU A 91 -0.55 -16.57 -13.57
N GLN A 92 -0.90 -16.69 -14.86
CA GLN A 92 -0.63 -17.85 -15.70
C GLN A 92 0.18 -17.42 -16.92
N LYS A 93 1.37 -17.99 -17.08
CA LYS A 93 2.26 -17.78 -18.22
C LYS A 93 2.01 -18.83 -19.31
N TYR A 94 2.07 -18.39 -20.55
CA TYR A 94 1.99 -19.17 -21.79
C TYR A 94 3.21 -18.88 -22.65
N SER A 95 3.40 -19.63 -23.74
CA SER A 95 4.57 -19.48 -24.63
C SER A 95 4.65 -18.10 -25.31
N LYS A 96 3.52 -17.40 -25.49
CA LYS A 96 3.45 -16.09 -26.15
C LYS A 96 2.74 -15.01 -25.32
N GLY A 97 2.67 -15.16 -23.99
CA GLY A 97 2.03 -14.16 -23.14
C GLY A 97 1.72 -14.64 -21.73
N GLN A 98 0.98 -13.83 -20.99
CA GLN A 98 0.52 -14.15 -19.65
C GLN A 98 -0.87 -13.57 -19.40
N VAL A 99 -1.65 -14.24 -18.56
CA VAL A 99 -2.95 -13.77 -18.07
C VAL A 99 -2.83 -13.59 -16.56
N ARG A 100 -3.39 -12.50 -16.04
CA ARG A 100 -3.41 -12.19 -14.61
C ARG A 100 -4.82 -11.82 -14.19
N LEU A 101 -5.32 -12.46 -13.15
CA LEU A 101 -6.61 -12.17 -12.53
C LEU A 101 -6.37 -11.72 -11.09
N VAL A 102 -6.99 -10.61 -10.70
CA VAL A 102 -6.83 -10.00 -9.38
C VAL A 102 -8.20 -9.58 -8.85
N VAL A 103 -8.46 -9.94 -7.60
CA VAL A 103 -9.55 -9.36 -6.81
C VAL A 103 -8.93 -8.43 -5.78
N PHE A 104 -9.55 -7.28 -5.56
CA PHE A 104 -9.08 -6.29 -4.62
C PHE A 104 -10.20 -5.80 -3.72
N HIS A 105 -9.84 -5.50 -2.48
CA HIS A 105 -10.71 -4.86 -1.50
C HIS A 105 -9.94 -3.70 -0.87
N ARG A 106 -10.57 -2.53 -0.85
CA ARG A 106 -9.99 -1.31 -0.28
C ARG A 106 -10.93 -0.74 0.77
N GLN A 107 -10.39 -0.53 1.96
CA GLN A 107 -11.05 0.19 3.04
C GLN A 107 -10.37 1.55 3.22
N ILE A 108 -11.15 2.62 3.24
CA ILE A 108 -10.69 3.99 3.48
C ILE A 108 -11.31 4.47 4.79
N THR A 109 -10.50 5.13 5.62
CA THR A 109 -10.90 5.75 6.88
C THR A 109 -10.45 7.21 6.87
N ASP A 110 -11.25 8.09 7.46
CA ASP A 110 -11.02 9.55 7.44
C ASP A 110 -10.87 10.08 6.00
N GLY A 111 -11.80 9.64 5.13
CA GLY A 111 -11.89 10.12 3.74
C GLY A 111 -11.86 11.65 3.70
N LEU A 112 -11.01 12.19 2.84
CA LEU A 112 -10.89 13.63 2.65
C LEU A 112 -11.75 14.07 1.47
N ASP A 113 -13.05 14.09 1.70
CA ASP A 113 -14.13 14.48 0.77
C ASP A 113 -15.04 15.60 1.31
#